data_AF-A0A918IUM1-F1
#
_entry.id   AF-A0A918IUM1-F1
#
_cell.length_a   1.000
_cell.length_b   1.000
_cell.length_c   1.000
_cell.angle_alpha   90.00
_cell.angle_beta   90.00
_cell.angle_gamma   90.00
#
_symmetry.space_group_name_H-M   'P 1'
#
loop_
_entity.id
_entity.type
_entity.pdbx_description
1 polymer ?
#
loop_
_entity_poly.entity_id
_entity_poly.type
_entity_poly.pdbx_seq_one_letter_code
_entity_poly.pdbx_strand_id
1 'polypeptide(L)'
;MSKRDELIEKYAADIKDKFGEAPNMDLLTKVTIGCGPSIYNADASKVSGSDDKELATVKNNFLVKKLGLKDGPQLMEAINAVIEKYGKSERNKYRAVVYYMLAKHFKKEAIYDK
;
A
#
# COMPACT_ATOMS: atom_id res chain seq x y z
N MET A 1 -22.75 -2.34 6.64
CA MET A 1 -21.32 -1.96 6.60
C MET A 1 -21.16 -0.71 5.77
N SER A 2 -20.21 0.16 6.12
CA SER A 2 -19.88 1.31 5.28
C SER A 2 -19.08 0.86 4.05
N LYS A 3 -19.04 1.70 3.00
CA LYS A 3 -18.21 1.42 1.82
C LYS A 3 -16.73 1.24 2.17
N ARG A 4 -16.26 1.91 3.23
CA ARG A 4 -14.89 1.76 3.72
C ARG A 4 -14.65 0.38 4.31
N ASP A 5 -15.59 -0.14 5.08
CA ASP A 5 -15.46 -1.44 5.74
C ASP A 5 -15.37 -2.56 4.69
N GLU A 6 -16.20 -2.51 3.65
CA GLU A 6 -16.13 -3.44 2.51
C GLU A 6 -14.76 -3.41 1.81
N LEU A 7 -14.17 -2.22 1.66
CA LEU A 7 -12.84 -2.08 1.07
C LEU A 7 -11.75 -2.64 2.00
N ILE A 8 -11.85 -2.40 3.30
CA ILE A 8 -10.90 -2.93 4.29
C ILE A 8 -10.95 -4.46 4.31
N GLU A 9 -12.13 -5.07 4.28
CA GLU A 9 -12.27 -6.53 4.18
C GLU A 9 -11.61 -7.07 2.91
N LYS A 10 -11.82 -6.40 1.78
CA LYS A 10 -11.16 -6.76 0.52
C LYS A 10 -9.64 -6.65 0.61
N TYR A 11 -9.12 -5.58 1.20
CA TYR A 11 -7.68 -5.39 1.36
C TYR A 11 -7.07 -6.42 2.32
N ALA A 12 -7.80 -6.80 3.37
CA ALA A 12 -7.41 -7.84 4.30
C ALA A 12 -7.31 -9.21 3.61
N ALA A 13 -8.29 -9.53 2.74
CA ALA A 13 -8.27 -10.73 1.92
C ALA A 13 -7.04 -10.75 0.99
N ASP A 14 -6.74 -9.63 0.31
CA ASP A 14 -5.55 -9.53 -0.55
C ASP A 14 -4.25 -9.74 0.25
N ILE A 15 -4.13 -9.17 1.45
CA ILE A 15 -2.95 -9.37 2.31
C ILE A 15 -2.80 -10.86 2.67
N LYS A 16 -3.89 -11.52 3.02
CA LYS A 16 -3.87 -12.95 3.34
C LYS A 16 -3.51 -13.80 2.12
N ASP A 17 -4.22 -13.62 1.02
CA ASP A 17 -4.18 -14.54 -0.12
C ASP A 17 -2.97 -14.30 -1.03
N LYS A 18 -2.54 -13.04 -1.19
CA LYS A 18 -1.42 -12.67 -2.05
C LYS A 18 -0.09 -12.66 -1.29
N PHE A 19 -0.10 -12.24 -0.02
CA PHE A 19 1.13 -12.11 0.76
C PHE A 19 1.35 -13.23 1.78
N GLY A 20 0.36 -14.08 2.03
CA GLY A 20 0.45 -15.17 3.00
C GLY A 20 0.51 -14.68 4.45
N GLU A 21 0.04 -13.47 4.73
CA GLU A 21 0.19 -12.81 6.02
C GLU A 21 -1.16 -12.59 6.69
N ALA A 22 -1.21 -12.76 8.02
CA ALA A 22 -2.36 -12.32 8.79
C ALA A 22 -2.39 -10.77 8.83
N PRO A 23 -3.44 -10.11 8.35
CA PRO A 23 -3.52 -8.66 8.34
C PRO A 23 -3.69 -8.11 9.76
N ASN A 24 -2.90 -7.10 10.12
CA ASN A 24 -3.18 -6.26 11.27
C ASN A 24 -4.30 -5.29 10.87
N MET A 25 -5.52 -5.55 11.33
CA MET A 25 -6.72 -4.81 10.95
C MET A 25 -6.70 -3.35 11.43
N ASP A 26 -6.07 -3.05 12.57
CA ASP A 26 -5.94 -1.68 13.07
C ASP A 26 -5.05 -0.85 12.14
N LEU A 27 -3.85 -1.36 11.85
CA LEU A 27 -2.93 -0.71 10.91
C LEU A 27 -3.56 -0.57 9.52
N LEU A 28 -4.22 -1.61 9.01
CA LEU A 28 -4.88 -1.57 7.70
C LEU A 28 -5.98 -0.51 7.66
N THR A 29 -6.75 -0.37 8.74
CA THR A 29 -7.80 0.66 8.85
C THR A 29 -7.18 2.05 8.83
N LYS A 30 -6.13 2.29 9.63
CA LYS A 30 -5.41 3.57 9.66
C LYS A 30 -4.76 3.92 8.32
N VAL A 31 -4.15 2.94 7.65
CA VAL A 31 -3.56 3.11 6.31
C VAL A 31 -4.65 3.47 5.30
N THR A 32 -5.79 2.76 5.33
CA THR A 32 -6.94 3.03 4.45
C THR A 32 -7.48 4.44 4.66
N ILE A 33 -7.65 4.87 5.90
CA ILE A 33 -8.06 6.25 6.23
C ILE A 33 -7.03 7.25 5.72
N GLY A 34 -5.73 6.95 5.90
CA GLY A 34 -4.63 7.79 5.43
C GLY A 34 -4.48 7.88 3.90
N CYS A 35 -5.17 7.03 3.13
CA CYS A 35 -5.32 7.17 1.68
C CYS A 35 -6.45 8.15 1.30
N GLY A 36 -7.33 8.50 2.25
CA GLY A 36 -8.40 9.48 2.06
C GLY A 36 -9.43 9.03 1.02
N PRO A 37 -10.08 9.97 0.31
CA PRO A 37 -11.15 9.65 -0.65
C PRO A 37 -10.66 8.90 -1.90
N SER A 38 -9.34 8.81 -2.13
CA SER A 38 -8.77 8.09 -3.28
C SER A 38 -9.16 6.61 -3.31
N ILE A 39 -9.47 6.01 -2.15
CA ILE A 39 -9.87 4.60 -2.03
C ILE A 39 -11.19 4.30 -2.75
N TYR A 40 -12.03 5.32 -2.97
CA TYR A 40 -13.33 5.18 -3.64
C TYR A 40 -13.25 5.40 -5.15
N ASN A 41 -12.13 5.92 -5.66
CA ASN A 41 -11.93 6.12 -7.08
C ASN A 41 -11.26 4.87 -7.70
N ALA A 42 -11.82 4.35 -8.78
CA ALA A 42 -11.38 3.09 -9.38
C ALA A 42 -9.90 3.10 -9.83
N ASP A 43 -9.40 4.24 -10.28
CA ASP A 43 -8.03 4.38 -10.79
C ASP A 43 -7.07 4.82 -9.67
N ALA A 44 -7.44 5.84 -8.90
CA ALA A 44 -6.59 6.36 -7.83
C ALA A 44 -6.39 5.36 -6.67
N SER A 45 -7.34 4.44 -6.46
CA SER A 45 -7.24 3.38 -5.45
C SER A 45 -6.24 2.28 -5.81
N LYS A 46 -5.68 2.28 -7.03
CA LYS A 46 -4.78 1.22 -7.53
C LYS A 46 -3.40 1.77 -7.86
N VAL A 47 -2.41 0.87 -7.88
CA VAL A 47 -1.02 1.13 -8.26
C VAL A 47 -0.70 0.33 -9.51
N SER A 48 -0.29 1.01 -10.58
CA SER A 48 0.24 0.35 -11.78
C SER A 48 1.65 -0.16 -11.50
N GLY A 49 1.79 -1.47 -11.36
CA GLY A 49 3.07 -2.13 -11.03
C GLY A 49 4.11 -2.14 -12.15
N SER A 50 3.75 -1.72 -13.35
CA SER A 50 4.62 -1.69 -14.54
C SER A 50 4.82 -0.28 -15.10
N ASP A 51 4.31 0.74 -14.42
CA ASP A 51 4.49 2.14 -14.81
C ASP A 51 5.52 2.79 -13.88
N ASP A 52 6.71 3.03 -14.40
CA ASP A 52 7.82 3.60 -13.64
C ASP A 52 7.48 4.98 -13.04
N LYS A 53 6.61 5.77 -13.69
CA LYS A 53 6.19 7.07 -13.16
C LYS A 53 5.27 6.91 -11.95
N GLU A 54 4.39 5.93 -12.00
CA GLU A 54 3.53 5.57 -10.87
C GLU A 54 4.37 5.06 -9.69
N LEU A 55 5.34 4.19 -9.93
CA LEU A 55 6.24 3.69 -8.88
C LEU A 55 7.12 4.81 -8.29
N ALA A 56 7.63 5.72 -9.13
CA ALA A 56 8.35 6.90 -8.67
C ALA A 56 7.47 7.83 -7.81
N THR A 57 6.19 7.95 -8.14
CA THR A 57 5.21 8.71 -7.35
C THR A 57 4.99 8.07 -5.98
N VAL A 58 4.88 6.74 -5.91
CA VAL A 58 4.84 6.01 -4.62
C VAL A 58 6.13 6.26 -3.83
N LYS A 59 7.30 6.17 -4.47
CA LYS A 59 8.58 6.45 -3.80
C LYS A 59 8.61 7.86 -3.19
N ASN A 60 8.35 8.88 -3.99
CA ASN A 60 8.53 10.27 -3.58
C ASN A 60 7.46 10.73 -2.58
N ASN A 61 6.19 10.43 -2.86
CA ASN A 61 5.09 10.95 -2.05
C ASN A 61 4.80 10.10 -0.81
N PHE A 62 4.94 8.78 -0.91
CA PHE A 62 4.67 7.90 0.22
C PHE A 62 5.94 7.64 1.03
N LEU A 63 6.96 7.00 0.44
CA LEU A 63 8.14 6.57 1.18
C LEU A 63 8.96 7.76 1.71
N VAL A 64 9.27 8.73 0.85
CA VAL A 64 10.09 9.88 1.25
C VAL A 64 9.25 10.88 2.05
N LYS A 65 8.19 11.45 1.47
CA LYS A 65 7.44 12.54 2.09
C LYS A 65 6.58 12.11 3.29
N LYS A 66 5.84 10.99 3.19
CA LYS A 66 4.93 10.56 4.27
C LYS A 66 5.64 9.71 5.33
N LEU A 67 6.47 8.76 4.93
CA LEU A 67 7.19 7.89 5.89
C LEU A 67 8.51 8.48 6.39
N GLY A 68 8.96 9.59 5.80
CA GLY A 68 10.19 10.28 6.20
C GLY A 68 11.45 9.47 5.93
N LEU A 69 11.44 8.61 4.91
CA LEU A 69 12.60 7.81 4.52
C LEU A 69 13.56 8.64 3.66
N LYS A 70 14.86 8.44 3.87
CA LYS A 70 15.89 9.06 3.01
C LYS A 70 15.83 8.41 1.61
N ASP A 71 15.88 9.23 0.57
CA ASP A 71 15.87 8.74 -0.80
C ASP A 71 17.12 7.87 -1.09
N GLY A 72 16.91 6.78 -1.82
CA GLY A 72 17.94 5.81 -2.19
C GLY A 72 17.36 4.62 -2.96
N PRO A 73 18.23 3.79 -3.58
CA PRO A 73 17.82 2.66 -4.43
C PRO A 73 16.93 1.64 -3.70
N GLN A 74 17.16 1.44 -2.40
CA GLN A 74 16.41 0.51 -1.56
C GLN A 74 14.89 0.79 -1.53
N LEU A 75 14.48 2.04 -1.77
CA LEU A 75 13.07 2.40 -1.81
C LEU A 75 12.38 1.81 -3.04
N MET A 76 13.03 1.87 -4.20
CA MET A 76 12.50 1.31 -5.44
C MET A 76 12.56 -0.22 -5.42
N GLU A 77 13.63 -0.79 -4.85
CA GLU A 77 13.75 -2.24 -4.63
C GLU A 77 12.59 -2.77 -3.77
N ALA A 78 12.27 -2.10 -2.67
CA ALA A 78 11.14 -2.48 -1.81
C ALA A 78 9.80 -2.36 -2.53
N ILE A 79 9.58 -1.31 -3.33
CA ILE A 79 8.37 -1.17 -4.15
C ILE A 79 8.25 -2.35 -5.11
N ASN A 80 9.31 -2.64 -5.87
CA ASN A 80 9.31 -3.73 -6.83
C ASN A 80 9.07 -5.09 -6.16
N ALA A 81 9.68 -5.34 -5.00
CA ALA A 81 9.45 -6.55 -4.23
C ALA A 81 7.98 -6.68 -3.76
N VAL A 82 7.36 -5.59 -3.31
CA VAL A 82 5.95 -5.58 -2.94
C VAL A 82 5.05 -5.83 -4.16
N ILE A 83 5.33 -5.19 -5.29
CA ILE A 83 4.58 -5.38 -6.55
C ILE A 83 4.69 -6.82 -7.07
N GLU A 84 5.88 -7.40 -6.97
CA GLU A 84 6.14 -8.79 -7.34
C GLU A 84 5.40 -9.76 -6.44
N LYS A 85 5.47 -9.57 -5.11
CA LYS A 85 4.77 -10.41 -4.13
C LYS A 85 3.24 -10.28 -4.25
N TYR A 86 2.71 -9.10 -4.54
CA TYR A 86 1.28 -8.92 -4.85
C TYR A 86 0.88 -9.75 -6.09
N GLY A 87 1.79 -9.89 -7.04
CA GLY A 87 1.62 -10.63 -8.28
C GLY A 87 1.60 -9.70 -9.48
N LYS A 88 2.58 -9.86 -10.37
CA LYS A 88 2.72 -9.03 -11.58
C LYS A 88 1.44 -8.98 -12.42
N SER A 89 0.75 -10.11 -12.57
CA SER A 89 -0.50 -10.24 -13.33
C SER A 89 -1.75 -9.67 -12.64
N GLU A 90 -1.68 -9.31 -11.36
CA GLU A 90 -2.82 -8.70 -10.66
C GLU A 90 -3.06 -7.28 -11.20
N ARG A 91 -4.22 -7.04 -11.81
CA ARG A 91 -4.56 -5.72 -12.34
C ARG A 91 -5.09 -4.77 -11.26
N ASN A 92 -5.48 -5.31 -10.11
CA ASN A 92 -6.07 -4.54 -9.01
C ASN A 92 -5.13 -4.52 -7.79
N LYS A 93 -3.90 -4.03 -7.97
CA LYS A 93 -2.98 -3.80 -6.84
C LYS A 93 -3.45 -2.59 -6.05
N TYR A 94 -4.15 -2.79 -4.93
CA TYR A 94 -4.73 -1.68 -4.17
C TYR A 94 -3.65 -0.86 -3.47
N ARG A 95 -3.75 0.46 -3.60
CA ARG A 95 -2.82 1.42 -3.01
C ARG A 95 -2.73 1.29 -1.50
N ALA A 96 -3.85 1.06 -0.81
CA ALA A 96 -3.87 0.82 0.63
C ALA A 96 -3.05 -0.42 1.02
N VAL A 97 -3.16 -1.52 0.25
CA VAL A 97 -2.38 -2.74 0.49
C VAL A 97 -0.91 -2.51 0.20
N VAL A 98 -0.56 -1.87 -0.93
CA VAL A 98 0.84 -1.53 -1.24
C VAL A 98 1.46 -0.66 -0.15
N TYR A 99 0.74 0.37 0.33
CA TYR A 99 1.22 1.26 1.38
C TYR A 99 1.35 0.56 2.73
N TYR A 100 0.42 -0.33 3.07
CA TYR A 100 0.50 -1.18 4.25
C TYR A 100 1.75 -2.05 4.22
N MET A 101 2.01 -2.73 3.11
CA MET A 101 3.16 -3.62 2.96
C MET A 101 4.49 -2.85 3.03
N LEU A 102 4.56 -1.67 2.41
CA LEU A 102 5.73 -0.80 2.46
C LEU A 102 5.97 -0.22 3.86
N ALA A 103 4.91 0.21 4.56
CA ALA A 103 5.02 0.69 5.94
C ALA A 103 5.57 -0.41 6.86
N LYS A 104 5.08 -1.66 6.73
CA LYS A 104 5.63 -2.82 7.44
C LYS A 104 7.08 -3.12 7.07
N HIS A 105 7.40 -3.14 5.78
CA HIS A 105 8.75 -3.44 5.29
C HIS A 105 9.79 -2.51 5.92
N PHE A 106 9.48 -1.21 6.03
CA PHE A 106 10.38 -0.21 6.61
C PHE A 106 10.19 0.03 8.11
N LYS A 107 9.34 -0.75 8.79
CA LYS A 107 9.02 -0.58 10.22
C LYS A 107 8.53 0.84 10.58
N LYS A 108 7.64 1.37 9.74
CA LYS A 108 7.08 2.73 9.82
C LYS A 108 5.60 2.73 10.20
N GLU A 109 5.10 1.65 10.79
CA GLU A 109 3.72 1.51 11.26
C GLU A 109 3.35 2.60 12.26
N ALA A 110 4.27 2.96 13.16
CA ALA A 110 4.07 3.96 14.22
C ALA A 110 3.68 5.36 13.73
N ILE A 111 3.89 5.69 12.45
CA ILE A 111 3.41 6.95 11.87
C ILE A 111 1.87 7.04 11.88
N TYR A 112 1.20 5.89 11.93
CA TYR A 112 -0.25 5.79 11.92
C TYR A 112 -0.90 5.73 13.32
N ASP A 113 -0.09 5.74 14.39
CA ASP A 113 -0.58 5.67 15.77
C ASP A 113 -0.90 7.04 16.38
N LYS A 114 -0.95 8.09 15.55
CA LYS A 114 -1.25 9.46 15.96
C LYS A 114 -2.73 9.78 15.92
#